data_AF-A0A8S2V4G9-F1
#
_entry.id   AF-A0A8S2V4G9-F1
#
_cell.length_a   1.000
_cell.length_b   1.000
_cell.length_c   1.000
_cell.angle_alpha   90.00
_cell.angle_beta   90.00
_cell.angle_gamma   90.00
#
_symmetry.space_group_name_H-M   'P 1'
#
loop_
_entity.id
_entity.type
_entity.pdbx_description
1 polymer ?
#
loop_
_entity_poly.entity_id
_entity_poly.type
_entity_poly.pdbx_seq_one_letter_code
_entity_poly.pdbx_strand_id
1 'polypeptide(L)' 'MSGHFGVQRTLYKIRTRLWWPNMRQSIEHYISSCQQFNILCSKTPGHLKSFDPPTDVFQ' A
#
# COMPACT_ATOMS: atom_id res chain seq x y z
N MET A 1 -12.62 -0.86 1.42
CA MET A 1 -11.17 -1.03 1.20
C MET A 1 -10.84 -0.62 -0.23
N SER A 2 -10.64 0.67 -0.50
CA SER A 2 -10.20 1.09 -1.84
C SER A 2 -8.67 0.98 -1.87
N GLY A 3 -8.14 0.07 -2.69
CA GLY A 3 -6.70 -0.12 -2.81
C GLY A 3 -6.06 1.12 -3.43
N HIS A 4 -5.20 1.81 -2.68
CA HIS A 4 -4.42 2.95 -3.16
C HIS A 4 -3.34 2.47 -4.13
N PHE A 5 -3.74 2.17 -5.36
CA PHE A 5 -2.83 1.83 -6.44
C PHE A 5 -2.05 3.09 -6.84
N GLY A 6 -0.72 3.03 -6.78
CA GLY A 6 0.13 4.11 -7.27
C GLY A 6 -0.12 4.40 -8.76
N VAL A 7 0.30 5.58 -9.22
CA VAL A 7 0.07 6.10 -10.58
C VAL A 7 0.29 5.05 -11.67
N GLN A 8 1.41 4.32 -11.60
CA GLN A 8 1.76 3.31 -12.61
C GLN A 8 0.76 2.16 -12.68
N ARG A 9 0.29 1.68 -11.53
CA ARG A 9 -0.61 0.53 -11.44
C ARG A 9 -2.04 0.91 -11.85
N THR A 10 -2.45 2.15 -11.55
CA THR A 10 -3.71 2.74 -12.01
C THR A 10 -3.67 2.96 -13.52
N LEU A 11 -2.57 3.49 -14.06
CA LEU A 11 -2.40 3.70 -15.50
C LEU A 11 -2.42 2.39 -16.28
N TYR A 12 -1.71 1.37 -15.80
CA TYR A 12 -1.71 0.04 -16.44
C TYR A 12 -3.13 -0.55 -16.51
N LYS A 13 -3.88 -0.50 -15.39
CA LYS A 13 -5.26 -0.97 -15.35
C LYS A 13 -6.17 -0.20 -16.31
N ILE A 14 -6.10 1.14 -16.30
CA ILE A 14 -6.98 1.98 -17.12
C ILE A 14 -6.67 1.81 -18.61
N ARG A 15 -5.38 1.75 -18.98
CA ARG A 15 -4.93 1.59 -20.37
C ARG A 15 -5.43 0.30 -21.02
N THR A 16 -5.74 -0.73 -20.25
CA THR A 16 -6.31 -1.98 -20.80
C THR A 16 -7.78 -1.89 -21.20
N ARG A 17 -8.52 -0.87 -20.74
CA ARG A 17 -9.97 -0.76 -20.94
C ARG A 17 -10.42 0.51 -21.65
N LEU A 18 -9.66 1.58 -21.49
CA LEU A 18 -10.00 2.93 -21.95
C LEU A 18 -8.74 3.56 -22.54
N TRP A 19 -8.93 4.55 -23.43
CA TRP A 19 -7.85 5.39 -23.94
C TRP A 19 -8.35 6.83 -24.12
N TRP A 20 -7.56 7.81 -23.67
CA TRP A 20 -7.79 9.24 -23.90
C TRP A 20 -6.46 10.02 -23.89
N PRO A 21 -6.38 11.20 -24.54
CA PRO A 21 -5.16 12.01 -24.56
C PRO A 21 -4.82 12.53 -23.16
N ASN A 22 -3.53 12.55 -22.81
CA ASN A 22 -3.02 13.01 -21.51
C ASN A 22 -3.51 12.20 -20.29
N MET A 23 -3.91 10.94 -20.50
CA MET A 23 -4.27 9.97 -19.45
C MET A 23 -3.36 9.99 -18.23
N ARG A 24 -2.04 9.95 -18.47
CA ARG A 24 -1.03 9.93 -17.41
C ARG A 24 -1.16 11.14 -16.50
N GLN A 25 -1.33 12.31 -17.09
CA GLN A 25 -1.41 13.59 -16.38
C GLN A 25 -2.71 13.71 -15.57
N SER A 26 -3.84 13.26 -16.14
CA SER A 26 -5.12 13.20 -15.41
C SER A 26 -5.06 12.25 -14.22
N ILE A 27 -4.44 11.08 -14.39
CA ILE A 27 -4.29 10.06 -13.34
C ILE A 27 -3.31 10.54 -12.26
N GLU A 28 -2.21 11.18 -12.64
CA GLU A 28 -1.27 11.81 -11.70
C GLU A 28 -1.97 12.87 -10.87
N HIS A 29 -2.73 13.78 -11.50
CA HIS A 29 -3.49 14.80 -10.80
C HIS A 29 -4.52 14.19 -9.83
N TYR A 30 -5.28 13.20 -10.27
CA TYR A 30 -6.28 12.51 -9.44
C TYR A 30 -5.67 11.76 -8.26
N ILE A 31 -4.54 11.09 -8.46
CA ILE A 31 -3.86 10.38 -7.37
C ILE A 31 -3.20 11.40 -6.45
N SER A 32 -2.60 12.47 -6.97
CA SER A 32 -1.97 13.55 -6.17
C SER A 32 -2.93 14.22 -5.18
N SER A 33 -4.20 14.39 -5.56
CA SER A 33 -5.23 14.94 -4.68
C SER A 33 -5.77 13.93 -3.66
N CYS A 34 -5.44 12.64 -3.81
CA CYS A 34 -5.75 11.61 -2.84
C CYS A 34 -4.78 11.77 -1.64
N GLN A 35 -5.19 12.52 -0.62
CA GLN A 35 -4.44 12.85 0.61
C GLN A 35 -3.95 11.65 1.45
N GLN A 36 -4.10 10.41 0.97
CA GLN A 36 -3.73 9.17 1.66
C GLN A 36 -2.51 8.48 1.04
N PHE A 37 -1.57 9.23 0.48
CA PHE A 37 -0.26 8.66 0.14
C PHE A 37 0.43 8.26 1.42
N ASN A 38 0.55 6.94 1.62
CA ASN A 38 1.48 6.36 2.57
C ASN A 38 1.43 7.06 3.93
N ILE A 39 0.27 7.05 4.59
CA ILE A 39 0.33 6.93 6.04
C ILE A 39 1.16 5.68 6.22
N LEU A 40 2.45 5.86 6.56
CA LEU A 40 3.29 4.74 6.90
C LEU A 40 2.43 3.98 7.91
N CYS A 41 2.05 2.74 7.57
CA CYS A 41 1.69 1.77 8.59
C CYS A 41 2.99 1.41 9.34
N SER A 42 3.74 2.42 9.78
CA SER A 42 4.74 2.36 10.81
C SER A 42 3.94 2.00 12.05
N LYS A 43 3.81 0.70 12.28
CA LYS A 43 3.53 0.19 13.61
C LYS A 43 4.44 0.97 14.55
N THR A 44 3.88 1.59 15.58
CA THR A 44 4.69 2.14 16.66
C THR A 44 5.68 1.04 17.07
N PRO A 45 6.99 1.30 17.12
CA PRO A 45 7.96 0.29 17.55
C PRO A 45 7.58 -0.15 18.97
N GLY A 46 6.89 -1.28 19.06
CA GLY A 46 6.47 -1.89 20.31
C GLY A 46 7.58 -2.80 20.81
N HIS A 47 7.74 -2.91 22.12
CA HIS A 47 8.68 -3.85 22.73
C HIS A 47 8.25 -5.28 22.35
N LEU A 48 9.07 -5.98 21.57
CA LEU A 48 8.89 -7.41 21.30
C LEU A 48 8.87 -8.14 22.63
N LYS A 49 7.75 -8.77 23.00
CA LYS A 49 7.69 -9.63 24.18
C LYS A 49 8.48 -10.89 23.87
N SER A 50 9.64 -11.07 24.53
CA SER A 50 10.33 -12.35 24.56
C SER A 50 9.44 -13.36 25.26
N PHE A 51 9.20 -14.50 24.61
CA PHE A 51 8.63 -15.66 25.26
C PHE A 51 9.78 -16.47 25.86
N ASP A 52 9.59 -17.01 27.05
CA ASP A 52 10.50 -18.00 27.61
C ASP A 52 10.40 -19.30 26.79
N PRO A 53 11.53 -19.96 26.50
CA PRO A 53 11.50 -21.24 25.79
C PRO A 53 10.67 -22.24 26.61
N PRO A 54 9.78 -23.03 25.97
CA PRO A 54 9.00 -24.03 26.69
C PRO A 54 9.96 -25.02 27.36
N THR A 55 9.89 -25.09 28.69
CA THR A 55 10.73 -25.96 29.52
C THR A 55 10.41 -27.44 29.33
N ASP A 56 9.30 -27.77 28.66
CA ASP A 56 8.81 -29.13 28.53
C ASP A 56 8.90 -29.61 27.08
N VAL A 57 10.08 -30.12 26.70
CA VAL A 57 10.26 -30.92 25.47
C VAL A 57 11.05 -32.21 25.76
N PHE A 58 11.40 -32.47 27.02
CA PHE A 58 12.16 -33.65 27.41
C PHE A 58 11.67 -34.18 28.76
N GLN A 59 10.49 -34.82 28.77
CA GLN A 59 10.12 -35.81 29.79
C GLN A 59 9.62 -37.08 29.12
#